data_AF-A0A1V6ENQ7-F1
#
_entry.id   AF-A0A1V6ENQ7-F1
#
_cell.length_a   1.000
_cell.length_b   1.000
_cell.length_c   1.000
_cell.angle_alpha   90.00
_cell.angle_beta   90.00
_cell.angle_gamma   90.00
#
_symmetry.space_group_name_H-M   'P 1'
#
loop_
_entity.id
_entity.type
_entity.pdbx_description
1 polymer ?
#
loop_
_entity_poly.entity_id
_entity_poly.type
_entity_poly.pdbx_seq_one_letter_code
_entity_poly.pdbx_strand_id
1 'polypeptide(L)'
;MAGTIVGTLSRIGVRQGSPQLIKITLTCTADAAAATYPDTVINTLSGVSDYDLRGLKLYSVKAYPGGIAPTDATDLVIEDEHGIDLLGGKGVDFIDATSKTWIPVGPAGYVLPAFITGNITVKISNNAVNSAVTTIVLELNGD
;
A
#
# COMPACT_ATOMS: atom_id res chain seq x y z
N MET A 1 4.58 21.08 -5.67
CA MET A 1 5.79 20.32 -5.28
C MET A 1 5.31 18.90 -5.20
N ALA A 2 5.81 18.03 -6.08
CA ALA A 2 5.26 16.69 -6.26
C ALA A 2 5.02 16.02 -4.90
N GLY A 3 3.91 15.30 -4.79
CA GLY A 3 3.61 14.50 -3.61
C GLY A 3 4.76 13.53 -3.30
N THR A 4 4.72 12.92 -2.13
CA THR A 4 5.75 12.00 -1.66
C THR A 4 5.13 10.73 -1.14
N ILE A 5 5.80 9.61 -1.38
CA ILE A 5 5.52 8.34 -0.70
C ILE A 5 6.85 7.85 -0.15
N VAL A 6 6.94 7.74 1.17
CA VAL A 6 8.12 7.19 1.86
C VAL A 6 7.73 5.93 2.61
N GLY A 7 8.64 4.96 2.68
CA GLY A 7 8.34 3.64 3.24
C GLY A 7 9.34 3.22 4.30
N THR A 8 8.85 2.48 5.29
CA THR A 8 9.68 1.77 6.27
C THR A 8 9.26 0.32 6.34
N LEU A 9 10.24 -0.59 6.39
CA LEU A 9 10.01 -2.00 6.60
C LEU A 9 10.26 -2.38 8.07
N SER A 10 9.36 -3.17 8.63
CA SER A 10 9.53 -3.81 9.93
C SER A 10 9.18 -5.29 9.85
N ARG A 11 9.85 -6.10 10.68
CA ARG A 11 9.60 -7.54 10.77
C ARG A 11 8.99 -7.85 12.11
N ILE A 12 7.86 -8.55 12.09
CA ILE A 12 7.27 -9.13 13.28
C ILE A 12 7.85 -10.54 13.38
N GLY A 13 8.69 -10.73 14.40
CA GLY A 13 9.31 -12.02 14.68
C GLY A 13 8.28 -13.10 14.95
N VAL A 14 8.69 -14.35 14.71
CA VAL A 14 7.88 -15.53 14.98
C VAL A 14 7.49 -15.59 16.46
N ARG A 15 6.22 -15.91 16.72
CA ARG A 15 5.70 -16.28 18.03
C ARG A 15 5.02 -17.63 17.90
N GLN A 16 4.97 -18.42 18.96
CA GLN A 16 4.25 -19.70 18.94
C GLN A 16 2.80 -19.45 18.49
N GLY A 17 2.40 -20.04 17.36
CA GLY A 17 1.07 -19.85 16.76
C GLY A 17 0.90 -18.61 15.88
N SER A 18 1.97 -17.90 15.47
CA SER A 18 1.88 -16.78 14.54
C SER A 18 3.00 -16.81 13.49
N PRO A 19 2.67 -16.76 12.18
CA PRO A 19 3.67 -16.73 11.13
C PRO A 19 4.50 -15.44 11.18
N GLN A 20 5.68 -15.47 10.59
CA GLN A 20 6.48 -14.28 10.39
C GLN A 20 5.73 -13.33 9.45
N LEU A 21 5.52 -12.09 9.89
CA LEU A 21 4.90 -11.04 9.10
C LEU A 21 5.90 -9.92 8.84
N ILE A 22 5.93 -9.46 7.61
CA ILE A 22 6.68 -8.27 7.20
C ILE A 22 5.67 -7.16 6.99
N LYS A 23 5.93 -6.00 7.59
CA LYS A 23 5.08 -4.82 7.46
C LYS A 23 5.85 -3.73 6.76
N ILE A 24 5.31 -3.26 5.65
CA ILE A 24 5.77 -2.04 5.00
C ILE A 24 4.76 -0.95 5.36
N THR A 25 5.23 0.08 6.06
CA THR A 25 4.43 1.26 6.40
C THR A 25 4.83 2.39 5.46
N LEU A 26 3.89 2.82 4.64
CA LEU A 26 4.03 3.92 3.69
C LEU A 26 3.34 5.16 4.27
N THR A 27 4.07 6.27 4.30
CA THR A 27 3.49 7.60 4.55
C THR A 27 3.37 8.31 3.22
N CYS A 28 2.14 8.55 2.77
CA CYS A 28 1.82 9.15 1.49
C CYS A 28 1.34 10.58 1.73
N THR A 29 1.96 11.58 1.10
CA THR A 29 1.57 12.99 1.14
C THR A 29 1.26 13.50 -0.27
N ALA A 30 0.07 14.05 -0.49
CA ALA A 30 -0.31 14.59 -1.79
C ALA A 30 0.46 15.88 -2.12
N ASP A 31 0.59 16.19 -3.41
CA ASP A 31 1.09 17.49 -3.88
C ASP A 31 0.24 18.62 -3.28
N ALA A 32 0.91 19.68 -2.82
CA ALA A 32 0.28 20.80 -2.14
C ALA A 32 -0.59 21.71 -3.04
N ALA A 33 -0.53 21.54 -4.36
CA ALA A 33 -1.26 22.34 -5.34
C ALA A 33 -2.15 21.49 -6.26
N ALA A 34 -1.72 20.27 -6.59
CA ALA A 34 -2.40 19.38 -7.52
C ALA A 34 -3.21 18.26 -6.83
N ALA A 35 -3.12 18.11 -5.51
CA ALA A 35 -3.77 17.05 -4.73
C ALA A 35 -3.46 15.60 -5.21
N THR A 36 -2.34 15.39 -5.90
CA THR A 36 -1.96 14.10 -6.50
C THR A 36 -0.82 13.43 -5.76
N TYR A 37 -0.75 12.10 -5.85
CA TYR A 37 0.36 11.29 -5.33
C TYR A 37 1.20 10.77 -6.51
N PRO A 38 2.53 10.61 -6.34
CA PRO A 38 3.35 9.99 -7.37
C PRO A 38 3.16 8.46 -7.38
N ASP A 39 3.15 7.87 -8.55
CA ASP A 39 3.32 6.42 -8.71
C ASP A 39 4.68 6.01 -8.13
N THR A 40 4.68 5.09 -7.18
CA THR A 40 5.89 4.78 -6.39
C THR A 40 6.18 3.29 -6.36
N VAL A 41 7.35 2.91 -6.90
CA VAL A 41 7.87 1.54 -6.83
C VAL A 41 8.41 1.26 -5.43
N ILE A 42 7.70 0.44 -4.65
CA ILE A 42 7.96 0.21 -3.23
C ILE A 42 9.34 -0.41 -3.01
N ASN A 43 9.73 -1.34 -3.89
CA ASN A 43 11.01 -2.05 -3.82
C ASN A 43 12.22 -1.10 -3.88
N THR A 44 12.05 0.12 -4.39
CA THR A 44 13.14 1.11 -4.53
C THR A 44 13.21 2.12 -3.39
N LEU A 45 12.25 2.10 -2.46
CA LEU A 45 12.23 3.02 -1.32
C LEU A 45 13.38 2.71 -0.39
N SER A 46 14.12 3.73 0.04
CA SER A 46 15.33 3.56 0.88
C SER A 46 15.09 2.78 2.18
N GLY A 47 13.90 2.89 2.79
CA GLY A 47 13.53 2.13 3.99
C GLY A 47 13.01 0.72 3.72
N VAL A 48 13.05 0.25 2.46
CA VAL A 48 12.55 -1.06 2.01
C VAL A 48 13.57 -1.80 1.14
N SER A 49 14.37 -1.08 0.34
CA SER A 49 15.20 -1.61 -0.75
C SER A 49 16.25 -2.65 -0.36
N ASP A 50 16.64 -2.70 0.92
CA ASP A 50 17.58 -3.69 1.44
C ASP A 50 16.96 -5.09 1.57
N TYR A 51 15.66 -5.22 1.28
CA TYR A 51 14.94 -6.46 1.43
C TYR A 51 14.18 -6.84 0.15
N ASP A 52 14.42 -8.06 -0.32
CA ASP A 52 13.74 -8.60 -1.49
C ASP A 52 12.31 -9.00 -1.14
N LEU A 53 11.34 -8.34 -1.79
CA LEU A 53 9.92 -8.63 -1.61
C LEU A 53 9.44 -9.83 -2.43
N ARG A 54 10.24 -10.29 -3.40
CA ARG A 54 9.90 -11.42 -4.26
C ARG A 54 9.82 -12.69 -3.43
N GLY A 55 8.86 -13.54 -3.78
CA GLY A 55 8.59 -14.77 -3.04
C GLY A 55 7.65 -14.61 -1.85
N LEU A 56 7.32 -13.36 -1.48
CA LEU A 56 6.32 -13.08 -0.46
C LEU A 56 4.92 -12.98 -1.07
N LYS A 57 3.92 -13.15 -0.21
CA LYS A 57 2.52 -12.96 -0.51
C LYS A 57 2.04 -11.67 0.15
N LEU A 58 1.40 -10.80 -0.63
CA LEU A 58 0.69 -9.65 -0.09
C LEU A 58 -0.60 -10.16 0.54
N TYR A 59 -0.67 -10.11 1.88
CA TYR A 59 -1.74 -10.72 2.67
C TYR A 59 -2.88 -9.73 2.93
N SER A 60 -2.53 -8.51 3.33
CA SER A 60 -3.54 -7.50 3.63
C SER A 60 -3.01 -6.07 3.45
N VAL A 61 -3.93 -5.14 3.20
CA VAL A 61 -3.63 -3.71 3.10
C VAL A 61 -4.57 -2.91 3.99
N LYS A 62 -4.00 -2.01 4.77
CA LYS A 62 -4.73 -1.12 5.69
C LYS A 62 -4.45 0.33 5.32
N ALA A 63 -5.46 1.18 5.40
CA ALA A 63 -5.30 2.62 5.26
C ALA A 63 -5.75 3.35 6.52
N TYR A 64 -5.00 4.39 6.88
CA TYR A 64 -5.26 5.25 8.02
C TYR A 64 -5.17 6.71 7.56
N PRO A 65 -6.27 7.49 7.60
CA PRO A 65 -6.22 8.91 7.27
C PRO A 65 -5.34 9.67 8.27
N GLY A 66 -4.60 10.65 7.75
CA GLY A 66 -3.82 11.60 8.55
C GLY A 66 -4.64 12.79 9.02
N GLY A 67 -3.96 13.80 9.59
CA GLY A 67 -4.64 15.01 10.08
C GLY A 67 -5.27 15.85 8.97
N ILE A 68 -4.56 16.02 7.85
CA ILE A 68 -5.15 16.49 6.59
C ILE A 68 -5.47 15.22 5.81
N ALA A 69 -6.68 14.70 5.94
CA ALA A 69 -7.03 13.43 5.32
C ALA A 69 -7.31 13.58 3.80
N PRO A 70 -7.17 12.51 3.00
CA PRO A 70 -7.60 12.50 1.60
C PRO A 70 -9.10 12.70 1.44
N THR A 71 -9.54 12.92 0.20
CA THR A 71 -10.96 12.85 -0.16
C THR A 71 -11.53 11.49 0.23
N ASP A 72 -12.76 11.47 0.74
CA ASP A 72 -13.45 10.22 0.98
C ASP A 72 -13.60 9.42 -0.33
N ALA A 73 -13.51 8.10 -0.26
CA ALA A 73 -13.45 7.23 -1.43
C ALA A 73 -12.24 7.51 -2.36
N THR A 74 -11.07 7.79 -1.78
CA THR A 74 -9.80 7.81 -2.54
C THR A 74 -9.39 6.38 -2.92
N ASP A 75 -8.92 6.19 -4.15
CA ASP A 75 -8.58 4.87 -4.67
C ASP A 75 -7.15 4.46 -4.35
N LEU A 76 -6.93 3.15 -4.23
CA LEU A 76 -5.62 2.53 -4.11
C LEU A 76 -5.47 1.41 -5.14
N VAL A 77 -4.36 1.40 -5.86
CA VAL A 77 -3.96 0.27 -6.72
C VAL A 77 -2.55 -0.15 -6.36
N ILE A 78 -2.32 -1.47 -6.30
CA ILE A 78 -0.97 -2.03 -6.17
C ILE A 78 -0.74 -2.91 -7.39
N GLU A 79 0.08 -2.43 -8.32
CA GLU A 79 0.40 -3.16 -9.55
C GLU A 79 1.73 -3.91 -9.42
N ASP A 80 1.83 -5.07 -10.07
CA ASP A 80 3.10 -5.75 -10.32
C ASP A 80 3.86 -5.16 -11.53
N GLU A 81 5.01 -5.77 -11.88
CA GLU A 81 5.79 -5.38 -13.06
C GLU A 81 5.06 -5.52 -14.40
N HIS A 82 3.91 -6.19 -14.43
CA HIS A 82 3.10 -6.41 -15.62
C HIS A 82 1.84 -5.52 -15.65
N GLY A 83 1.65 -4.65 -14.66
CA GLY A 83 0.48 -3.77 -14.55
C GLY A 83 -0.78 -4.47 -14.04
N ILE A 84 -0.64 -5.65 -13.41
CA ILE A 84 -1.77 -6.38 -12.82
C ILE A 84 -2.05 -5.85 -11.42
N ASP A 85 -3.30 -5.44 -11.17
CA ASP A 85 -3.73 -5.04 -9.83
C ASP A 85 -3.79 -6.24 -8.88
N LEU A 86 -2.87 -6.27 -7.92
CA LEU A 86 -2.76 -7.30 -6.90
C LEU A 86 -3.92 -7.26 -5.89
N LEU A 87 -4.64 -6.13 -5.80
CA LEU A 87 -5.83 -5.99 -4.96
C LEU A 87 -7.11 -6.48 -5.67
N GLY A 88 -7.06 -6.71 -6.97
CA GLY A 88 -8.19 -7.22 -7.73
C GLY A 88 -9.41 -6.29 -7.75
N GLY A 89 -9.19 -4.98 -7.79
CA GLY A 89 -10.22 -3.94 -7.76
C GLY A 89 -10.73 -3.59 -6.36
N LYS A 90 -10.28 -4.28 -5.31
CA LYS A 90 -10.73 -4.02 -3.92
C LYS A 90 -10.22 -2.70 -3.34
N GLY A 91 -9.29 -2.04 -4.02
CA GLY A 91 -8.77 -0.74 -3.62
C GLY A 91 -9.58 0.46 -4.15
N VAL A 92 -10.64 0.23 -4.94
CA VAL A 92 -11.59 1.28 -5.34
C VAL A 92 -12.34 1.78 -4.11
N ASP A 93 -12.45 3.10 -3.97
CA ASP A 93 -13.10 3.79 -2.86
C ASP A 93 -12.57 3.34 -1.47
N PHE A 94 -11.32 2.90 -1.39
CA PHE A 94 -10.78 2.22 -0.21
C PHE A 94 -10.30 3.18 0.88
N ILE A 95 -9.74 4.33 0.52
CA ILE A 95 -9.18 5.29 1.47
C ILE A 95 -10.27 6.29 1.86
N ASP A 96 -10.65 6.27 3.14
CA ASP A 96 -11.68 7.13 3.73
C ASP A 96 -11.02 8.32 4.46
N ALA A 97 -11.70 9.46 4.47
CA ALA A 97 -11.20 10.68 5.13
C ALA A 97 -11.20 10.59 6.68
N THR A 98 -11.94 9.64 7.24
CA THR A 98 -12.23 9.51 8.67
C THR A 98 -12.02 8.09 9.20
N SER A 99 -12.39 7.08 8.41
CA SER A 99 -12.40 5.68 8.81
C SER A 99 -11.04 5.03 8.56
N LYS A 100 -10.72 4.05 9.41
CA LYS A 100 -9.61 3.14 9.17
C LYS A 100 -10.14 1.97 8.34
N THR A 101 -9.59 1.75 7.17
CA THR A 101 -10.08 0.72 6.24
C THR A 101 -9.09 -0.43 6.12
N TRP A 102 -9.60 -1.62 5.82
CA TRP A 102 -8.80 -2.83 5.72
C TRP A 102 -9.40 -3.79 4.69
N ILE A 103 -8.56 -4.29 3.79
CA ILE A 103 -8.92 -5.32 2.82
C ILE A 103 -7.96 -6.53 2.89
N PRO A 104 -8.49 -7.77 2.81
CA PRO A 104 -7.68 -8.94 2.49
C PRO A 104 -7.32 -8.89 1.00
N VAL A 105 -6.04 -9.13 0.70
CA VAL A 105 -5.52 -9.02 -0.66
C VAL A 105 -5.78 -10.30 -1.45
N GLY A 106 -6.09 -10.12 -2.72
CA GLY A 106 -6.15 -11.19 -3.73
C GLY A 106 -6.66 -10.64 -5.06
N PRO A 107 -6.18 -11.15 -6.20
CA PRO A 107 -6.62 -10.69 -7.51
C PRO A 107 -8.12 -10.92 -7.73
N ALA A 108 -8.70 -10.26 -8.75
CA ALA A 108 -10.13 -10.26 -8.97
C ALA A 108 -10.68 -11.69 -9.11
N GLY A 109 -11.74 -12.01 -8.35
CA GLY A 109 -12.31 -13.37 -8.33
C GLY A 109 -11.48 -14.42 -7.60
N TYR A 110 -10.40 -14.04 -6.91
CA TYR A 110 -9.53 -14.95 -6.18
C TYR A 110 -9.46 -14.63 -4.69
N VAL A 111 -9.49 -15.69 -3.86
CA VAL A 111 -9.57 -15.58 -2.39
C VAL A 111 -8.19 -15.68 -1.73
N LEU A 112 -7.15 -16.03 -2.49
CA LEU A 112 -5.80 -16.18 -1.96
C LEU A 112 -4.97 -14.88 -2.10
N PRO A 113 -4.03 -14.64 -1.16
CA PRO A 113 -3.03 -13.59 -1.25
C PRO A 113 -2.30 -13.55 -2.60
N ALA A 114 -2.01 -12.35 -3.09
CA ALA A 114 -1.27 -12.16 -4.33
C ALA A 114 0.22 -12.42 -4.13
N PHE A 115 0.84 -13.21 -5.00
CA PHE A 115 2.27 -13.51 -4.94
C PHE A 115 3.08 -12.40 -5.60
N ILE A 116 4.17 -11.97 -4.96
CA ILE A 116 5.05 -10.93 -5.48
C ILE A 116 6.17 -11.60 -6.28
N THR A 117 6.19 -11.36 -7.59
CA THR A 117 7.20 -11.90 -8.53
C THR A 117 8.30 -10.90 -8.85
N GLY A 118 8.06 -9.61 -8.68
CA GLY A 118 9.04 -8.55 -8.89
C GLY A 118 8.68 -7.25 -8.18
N ASN A 119 8.72 -6.15 -8.93
CA ASN A 119 8.51 -4.82 -8.39
C ASN A 119 7.02 -4.55 -8.24
N ILE A 120 6.63 -4.01 -7.07
CA ILE A 120 5.26 -3.55 -6.87
C ILE A 120 5.21 -2.02 -6.79
N THR A 121 4.19 -1.46 -7.43
CA THR A 121 3.98 -0.02 -7.53
C THR A 121 2.69 0.36 -6.84
N VAL A 122 2.75 1.30 -5.90
CA VAL A 122 1.57 1.92 -5.30
C VAL A 122 1.14 3.11 -6.13
N LYS A 123 -0.15 3.15 -6.44
CA LYS A 123 -0.82 4.27 -7.10
C LYS A 123 -2.02 4.68 -6.26
N ILE A 124 -2.16 5.98 -6.02
CA ILE A 124 -3.27 6.57 -5.26
C ILE A 124 -3.90 7.64 -6.14
N SER A 125 -5.19 7.51 -6.40
CA SER A 125 -5.96 8.39 -7.29
C SER A 125 -7.26 8.84 -6.65
N ASN A 126 -7.99 9.73 -7.33
CA ASN A 126 -9.28 10.26 -6.88
C ASN A 126 -9.23 11.11 -5.59
N ASN A 127 -8.04 11.60 -5.21
CA ASN A 127 -7.91 12.60 -4.15
C ASN A 127 -8.00 14.02 -4.73
N ALA A 128 -8.74 14.90 -4.03
CA ALA A 128 -8.86 16.32 -4.34
C ALA A 128 -8.40 17.23 -3.18
N VAL A 129 -7.81 16.66 -2.11
CA VAL A 129 -7.30 17.42 -0.96
C VAL A 129 -5.80 17.66 -1.10
N ASN A 130 -5.40 18.94 -1.17
CA ASN A 130 -4.00 19.35 -1.20
C ASN A 130 -3.27 18.96 0.09
N SER A 131 -2.04 18.48 -0.04
CA SER A 131 -1.21 18.04 1.10
C SER A 131 -1.86 16.94 1.97
N ALA A 132 -2.82 16.20 1.43
CA ALA A 132 -3.46 15.10 2.14
C ALA A 132 -2.46 14.01 2.51
N VAL A 133 -2.51 13.57 3.76
CA VAL A 133 -1.65 12.53 4.33
C VAL A 133 -2.48 11.29 4.58
N THR A 134 -2.00 10.15 4.12
CA THR A 134 -2.54 8.83 4.47
C THR A 134 -1.41 7.85 4.74
N THR A 135 -1.61 6.98 5.72
CA THR A 135 -0.68 5.90 6.03
C THR A 135 -1.24 4.60 5.47
N ILE A 136 -0.48 3.96 4.56
CA ILE A 136 -0.81 2.65 4.01
C ILE A 136 0.10 1.60 4.64
N VAL A 137 -0.47 0.53 5.18
CA VAL A 137 0.28 -0.60 5.73
C VAL A 137 0.06 -1.83 4.87
N LEU A 138 1.14 -2.34 4.28
CA LEU A 138 1.15 -3.61 3.58
C LEU A 138 1.64 -4.70 4.53
N GLU A 139 0.83 -5.73 4.72
CA GLU A 139 1.19 -6.92 5.48
C GLU A 139 1.55 -8.04 4.49
N LEU A 140 2.80 -8.49 4.57
CA LEU A 140 3.35 -9.54 3.72
C LEU A 140 3.68 -10.77 4.56
N ASN A 141 3.48 -11.96 4.01
CA ASN A 141 3.94 -13.21 4.61
C ASN A 141 4.76 -14.03 3.61
N GLY A 142 5.84 -14.64 4.11
CA GLY A 142 6.57 -15.69 3.40
C GLY A 142 6.19 -17.04 4.01
N ASP A 143 6.14 -18.08 3.18
CA ASP A 143 6.07 -19.47 3.68
C ASP A 143 7.43 -19.90 4.26
#